data_AF-A0A7S1T1W1-F1
#
_entry.id   AF-A0A7S1T1W1-F1
#
_cell.length_a   1.000
_cell.length_b   1.000
_cell.length_c   1.000
_cell.angle_alpha   90.00
_cell.angle_beta   90.00
_cell.angle_gamma   90.00
#
_symmetry.space_group_name_H-M   'P 1'
#
loop_
_entity.id
_entity.type
_entity.pdbx_description
1 polymer ?
#
loop_
_entity_poly.entity_id
_entity_poly.type
_entity_poly.pdbx_seq_one_letter_code
_entity_poly.pdbx_strand_id
1 'polypeptide(L)'
;VADEVTSAKHRITVGSQPTAASEGGAVAARGSLEYAVARLQQYCNILENRVVGRFDAAMGRRSMQDMQECAKIMAEFNRETVLINRYISQMPMFIDTRLLAWGEDSDGDMALQLAELFKEVLSTVKDEVVMLESVFPSGLLAVETLIQRVIEQRVGLALELTLESTKKQTYDSEAARLQDYLKVLTQTYQRTMELAASLEAQCGEEVKVCAQAQALYSEHLKDYPKLEMQLLQQLYTQHRIEAQPLS
;
A
#
# COMPACT_ATOMS: atom_id res chain seq x y z
N VAL A 1 -41.49 -27.78 27.16
CA VAL A 1 -40.33 -27.70 26.23
C VAL A 1 -40.80 -27.82 24.78
N ALA A 2 -41.73 -26.97 24.35
CA ALA A 2 -42.26 -27.05 22.97
C ALA A 2 -42.73 -25.70 22.40
N ASP A 3 -42.34 -24.56 22.99
CA ASP A 3 -42.90 -23.24 22.62
C ASP A 3 -41.89 -22.13 22.25
N GLU A 4 -40.61 -22.44 22.03
CA GLU A 4 -39.62 -21.40 21.68
C GLU A 4 -39.00 -21.53 20.27
N VAL A 5 -39.41 -22.50 19.46
CA VAL A 5 -38.81 -22.71 18.12
C VAL A 5 -39.57 -21.99 17.00
N THR A 6 -40.73 -21.39 17.26
CA THR A 6 -41.56 -20.74 16.23
C THR A 6 -41.27 -19.26 16.02
N SER A 7 -40.49 -18.61 16.89
CA SER A 7 -40.37 -17.14 16.86
C SER A 7 -39.24 -16.57 15.98
N ALA A 8 -38.42 -17.42 15.33
CA ALA A 8 -37.29 -16.95 14.51
C ALA A 8 -37.54 -16.96 12.99
N LYS A 9 -38.76 -17.26 12.53
CA LYS A 9 -39.07 -17.40 11.08
C LYS A 9 -39.87 -16.23 10.48
N HIS A 10 -39.90 -15.05 11.13
CA HIS A 10 -40.73 -13.91 10.69
C HIS A 10 -40.00 -12.56 10.70
N ARG A 11 -38.79 -12.49 10.13
CA ARG A 11 -38.15 -11.18 9.87
C ARG A 11 -37.44 -11.08 8.52
N ILE A 12 -38.06 -11.62 7.47
CA ILE A 12 -37.75 -11.23 6.09
C ILE A 12 -39.08 -10.95 5.39
N THR A 13 -39.61 -9.76 5.63
CA THR A 13 -40.70 -9.19 4.86
C THR A 13 -40.10 -8.00 4.12
N VAL A 14 -39.54 -8.24 2.94
CA VAL A 14 -39.32 -7.19 1.94
C VAL A 14 -40.40 -7.38 0.89
N GLY A 15 -41.33 -6.44 0.88
CA GLY A 15 -42.39 -6.37 -0.11
C GLY A 15 -41.84 -6.03 -1.48
N SER A 16 -42.23 -6.83 -2.46
CA SER A 16 -42.63 -6.40 -3.79
C SER A 16 -43.22 -7.61 -4.50
N GLN A 17 -44.55 -7.63 -4.64
CA GLN A 17 -45.20 -8.52 -5.59
C GLN A 17 -44.66 -8.21 -7.00
N PRO A 18 -44.49 -9.27 -7.81
CA PRO A 18 -45.13 -9.24 -9.10
C PRO A 18 -46.03 -10.45 -9.29
N THR A 19 -47.08 -10.18 -10.05
CA THR A 19 -48.16 -11.03 -10.50
C THR A 19 -47.73 -12.37 -11.08
N ALA A 20 -48.54 -13.39 -10.79
CA ALA A 20 -48.48 -14.72 -11.35
C ALA A 20 -48.47 -14.72 -12.89
N ALA A 21 -47.36 -15.18 -13.48
CA ALA A 21 -47.30 -15.82 -14.79
C ALA A 21 -45.91 -16.46 -14.98
N SER A 22 -45.87 -17.70 -15.47
CA SER A 22 -44.68 -18.48 -15.87
C SER A 22 -43.98 -19.33 -14.80
N GLU A 23 -44.68 -20.34 -14.28
CA GLU A 23 -44.04 -21.44 -13.53
C GLU A 23 -43.36 -22.47 -14.46
N GLY A 24 -43.61 -22.45 -15.78
CA GLY A 24 -43.02 -23.38 -16.75
C GLY A 24 -41.60 -23.02 -17.22
N GLY A 25 -41.24 -21.73 -17.26
CA GLY A 25 -39.91 -21.27 -17.69
C GLY A 25 -38.87 -21.21 -16.56
N ALA A 26 -39.31 -21.00 -15.32
CA ALA A 26 -38.43 -20.91 -14.16
C ALA A 26 -37.82 -22.25 -13.73
N VAL A 27 -38.48 -23.38 -14.05
CA VAL A 27 -37.99 -24.72 -13.68
C VAL A 27 -36.88 -25.20 -14.63
N ALA A 28 -36.97 -24.88 -15.92
CA ALA A 28 -35.89 -25.15 -16.89
C ALA A 28 -34.65 -24.28 -16.62
N ALA A 29 -34.85 -23.01 -16.23
CA ALA A 29 -33.77 -22.13 -15.79
C ALA A 29 -33.12 -22.60 -14.48
N ARG A 30 -33.89 -23.17 -13.53
CA ARG A 30 -33.35 -23.71 -12.27
C ARG A 30 -32.48 -24.97 -12.43
N GLY A 31 -32.59 -25.67 -13.56
CA GLY A 31 -31.79 -26.84 -13.90
C GLY A 31 -30.63 -26.55 -14.86
N SER A 32 -30.50 -25.32 -15.35
CA SER A 32 -29.40 -24.96 -16.24
C SER A 32 -28.08 -24.91 -15.46
N LEU A 33 -27.00 -25.32 -16.13
CA LEU A 33 -25.65 -25.22 -15.58
C LEU A 33 -25.33 -23.78 -15.15
N GLU A 34 -25.79 -22.81 -15.92
CA GLU A 34 -25.62 -21.37 -15.64
C GLU A 34 -26.27 -20.96 -14.32
N TYR A 35 -27.48 -21.45 -14.02
CA TYR A 35 -28.14 -21.16 -12.74
C TYR A 35 -27.45 -21.84 -11.56
N ALA A 36 -26.96 -23.06 -11.73
CA ALA A 36 -26.17 -23.75 -10.72
C ALA A 36 -24.85 -23.02 -10.44
N VAL A 37 -24.15 -22.56 -11.48
CA VAL A 37 -22.91 -21.77 -11.38
C VAL A 37 -23.18 -20.44 -10.68
N ALA A 38 -24.21 -19.71 -11.09
CA ALA A 38 -24.58 -18.44 -10.45
C ALA A 38 -24.90 -18.61 -8.96
N ARG A 39 -25.59 -19.69 -8.60
CA ARG A 39 -25.96 -19.99 -7.22
C ARG A 39 -24.77 -20.44 -6.36
N LEU A 40 -23.86 -21.23 -6.92
CA LEU A 40 -22.60 -21.57 -6.26
C LEU A 40 -21.74 -20.33 -6.02
N GLN A 41 -21.65 -19.43 -7.01
CA GLN A 41 -20.93 -18.19 -6.86
C GLN A 41 -21.55 -17.28 -5.79
N GLN A 42 -22.88 -17.22 -5.72
CA GLN A 42 -23.57 -16.51 -4.64
C GLN A 42 -23.27 -17.13 -3.26
N TYR A 43 -23.24 -18.46 -3.17
CA TYR A 43 -22.87 -19.14 -1.94
C TYR A 43 -21.42 -18.86 -1.52
N CYS A 44 -20.47 -18.90 -2.48
CA CYS A 44 -19.07 -18.54 -2.24
C CYS A 44 -18.94 -17.11 -1.71
N ASN A 45 -19.67 -16.15 -2.30
CA ASN A 45 -19.64 -14.76 -1.84
C ASN A 45 -20.22 -14.60 -0.41
N ILE A 46 -21.29 -15.33 -0.06
CA ILE A 46 -21.86 -15.30 1.29
C ILE A 46 -20.87 -15.91 2.30
N LEU A 47 -20.25 -17.03 1.93
CA LEU A 47 -19.24 -17.69 2.75
C LEU A 47 -18.05 -16.75 2.98
N GLU A 48 -17.53 -16.16 1.92
CA GLU A 48 -16.42 -15.19 1.97
C GLU A 48 -16.75 -14.04 2.92
N ASN A 49 -17.90 -13.38 2.75
CA ASN A 49 -18.30 -12.27 3.63
C ASN A 49 -18.37 -12.69 5.10
N ARG A 50 -18.79 -13.93 5.37
CA ARG A 50 -18.84 -14.47 6.74
C ARG A 50 -17.44 -14.74 7.30
N VAL A 51 -16.53 -15.31 6.50
CA VAL A 51 -15.14 -15.56 6.92
C VAL A 51 -14.40 -14.24 7.13
N VAL A 52 -14.59 -13.29 6.22
CA VAL A 52 -14.07 -11.92 6.29
C VAL A 52 -14.54 -11.20 7.58
N GLY A 53 -15.82 -11.32 7.94
CA GLY A 53 -16.34 -10.78 9.21
C GLY A 53 -15.79 -11.49 10.45
N ARG A 54 -15.55 -12.81 10.38
CA ARG A 54 -14.89 -13.55 11.47
C ARG A 54 -13.43 -13.13 11.62
N PHE A 55 -12.74 -12.92 10.51
CA PHE A 55 -11.36 -12.45 10.49
C PHE A 55 -11.22 -11.06 11.14
N ASP A 56 -12.11 -10.10 10.85
CA ASP A 56 -12.13 -8.80 11.55
C ASP A 56 -12.31 -8.94 13.05
N ALA A 57 -13.26 -9.78 13.46
CA ALA A 57 -13.52 -10.00 14.87
C ALA A 57 -12.33 -10.67 15.57
N ALA A 58 -11.52 -11.45 14.84
CA ALA A 58 -10.29 -12.05 15.32
C ALA A 58 -9.14 -11.02 15.37
N MET A 59 -9.03 -10.14 14.37
CA MET A 59 -8.08 -9.01 14.36
C MET A 59 -8.31 -8.09 15.56
N GLY A 60 -9.56 -7.70 15.82
CA GLY A 60 -9.91 -6.86 16.97
C GLY A 60 -9.62 -7.51 18.33
N ARG A 61 -9.67 -8.85 18.40
CA ARG A 61 -9.33 -9.63 19.60
C ARG A 61 -7.86 -10.05 19.68
N ARG A 62 -7.06 -9.75 18.65
CA ARG A 62 -5.66 -10.20 18.49
C ARG A 62 -5.50 -11.73 18.63
N SER A 63 -6.49 -12.50 18.17
CA SER A 63 -6.47 -13.97 18.23
C SER A 63 -5.80 -14.55 16.98
N MET A 64 -4.52 -14.92 17.10
CA MET A 64 -3.71 -15.43 15.98
C MET A 64 -4.27 -16.74 15.41
N GLN A 65 -4.74 -17.64 16.26
CA GLN A 65 -5.27 -18.93 15.85
C GLN A 65 -6.55 -18.77 15.02
N ASP A 66 -7.48 -17.92 15.46
CA ASP A 66 -8.71 -17.64 14.71
C ASP A 66 -8.43 -17.00 13.35
N MET A 67 -7.44 -16.10 13.28
CA MET A 67 -7.01 -15.49 12.02
C MET A 67 -6.42 -16.54 11.06
N GLN A 68 -5.59 -17.44 11.57
CA GLN A 68 -4.98 -18.51 10.79
C GLN A 68 -6.03 -19.49 10.26
N GLU A 69 -7.04 -19.84 11.06
CA GLU A 69 -8.16 -20.67 10.60
C GLU A 69 -8.95 -20.02 9.47
N CYS A 70 -9.26 -18.72 9.59
CA CYS A 70 -9.94 -17.97 8.54
C CYS A 70 -9.10 -17.89 7.25
N ALA A 71 -7.77 -17.69 7.39
CA ALA A 71 -6.85 -17.66 6.26
C ALA A 71 -6.77 -19.01 5.55
N LYS A 72 -6.70 -20.12 6.30
CA LYS A 72 -6.75 -21.49 5.74
C LYS A 72 -8.02 -21.73 4.94
N ILE A 73 -9.19 -21.36 5.49
CA ILE A 73 -10.46 -21.48 4.79
C ILE A 73 -10.44 -20.68 3.48
N MET A 74 -9.95 -19.43 3.49
CA MET A 74 -9.92 -18.61 2.27
C MET A 74 -8.88 -19.09 1.25
N ALA A 75 -7.78 -19.69 1.70
CA ALA A 75 -6.77 -20.30 0.83
C ALA A 75 -7.34 -21.50 0.05
N GLU A 76 -8.21 -22.32 0.67
CA GLU A 76 -8.90 -23.42 -0.03
C GLU A 76 -9.76 -22.94 -1.22
N PHE A 77 -10.22 -21.68 -1.20
CA PHE A 77 -10.96 -21.05 -2.29
C PHE A 77 -10.11 -20.15 -3.19
N ASN A 78 -8.78 -20.11 -3.01
CA ASN A 78 -7.85 -19.19 -3.68
C ASN A 78 -8.23 -17.70 -3.50
N ARG A 79 -8.83 -17.34 -2.36
CA ARG A 79 -9.26 -15.96 -2.04
C ARG A 79 -8.52 -15.35 -0.85
N GLU A 80 -7.41 -15.96 -0.42
CA GLU A 80 -6.60 -15.46 0.70
C GLU A 80 -6.11 -14.02 0.50
N THR A 81 -5.90 -13.61 -0.76
CA THR A 81 -5.52 -12.22 -1.14
C THR A 81 -6.49 -11.18 -0.61
N VAL A 82 -7.78 -11.51 -0.46
CA VAL A 82 -8.79 -10.61 0.11
C VAL A 82 -8.49 -10.33 1.58
N LEU A 83 -8.14 -11.36 2.35
CA LEU A 83 -7.78 -11.22 3.76
C LEU A 83 -6.42 -10.52 3.92
N ILE A 84 -5.43 -10.87 3.09
CA ILE A 84 -4.11 -10.22 3.08
C ILE A 84 -4.26 -8.72 2.85
N ASN A 85 -4.93 -8.33 1.76
CA ASN A 85 -5.14 -6.92 1.42
C ASN A 85 -5.88 -6.17 2.52
N ARG A 86 -6.84 -6.83 3.17
CA ARG A 86 -7.63 -6.24 4.24
C ARG A 86 -6.84 -6.06 5.53
N TYR A 87 -6.03 -7.04 5.89
CA TYR A 87 -5.09 -6.95 7.02
C TYR A 87 -4.12 -5.79 6.79
N ILE A 88 -3.46 -5.76 5.63
CA ILE A 88 -2.49 -4.73 5.28
C ILE A 88 -3.13 -3.33 5.29
N SER A 89 -4.33 -3.16 4.74
CA SER A 89 -5.05 -1.86 4.76
C SER A 89 -5.39 -1.35 6.16
N GLN A 90 -5.51 -2.24 7.15
CA GLN A 90 -5.86 -1.86 8.53
C GLN A 90 -4.64 -1.58 9.40
N MET A 91 -3.42 -1.78 8.89
CA MET A 91 -2.22 -1.56 9.69
C MET A 91 -2.05 -0.07 10.02
N PRO A 92 -1.66 0.26 11.26
CA PRO A 92 -1.49 1.64 11.69
C PRO A 92 -0.58 2.46 10.79
N MET A 93 0.47 1.84 10.23
CA MET A 93 1.41 2.51 9.33
C MET A 93 0.74 3.14 8.10
N PHE A 94 -0.36 2.58 7.58
CA PHE A 94 -1.04 3.12 6.40
C PHE A 94 -2.16 4.12 6.73
N ILE A 95 -2.63 4.10 7.97
CA ILE A 95 -3.69 5.00 8.46
C ILE A 95 -3.07 6.29 9.01
N ASP A 96 -1.82 6.23 9.47
CA ASP A 96 -1.16 7.34 10.14
C ASP A 96 -1.06 8.59 9.25
N THR A 97 -1.77 9.64 9.67
CA THR A 97 -1.82 10.95 8.99
C THR A 97 -0.58 11.79 9.24
N ARG A 98 0.39 11.34 10.04
CA ARG A 98 1.68 12.05 10.22
C ARG A 98 2.37 12.32 8.89
N LEU A 99 2.23 11.41 7.93
CA LEU A 99 2.73 11.60 6.57
C LEU A 99 2.09 12.79 5.86
N LEU A 100 0.84 13.16 6.18
CA LEU A 100 0.15 14.27 5.55
C LEU A 100 0.57 15.63 6.13
N ALA A 101 1.07 15.65 7.37
CA ALA A 101 1.64 16.85 7.99
C ALA A 101 3.12 17.07 7.60
N TRP A 102 3.66 16.25 6.71
CA TRP A 102 5.06 16.33 6.31
C TRP A 102 5.31 17.58 5.47
N GLY A 103 6.30 18.38 5.89
CA GLY A 103 6.69 19.60 5.17
C GLY A 103 5.94 20.87 5.59
N GLU A 104 4.98 20.81 6.53
CA GLU A 104 4.31 22.02 7.06
C GLU A 104 5.19 22.79 8.07
N ASP A 105 6.08 22.09 8.80
CA ASP A 105 6.96 22.66 9.86
C ASP A 105 8.47 22.58 9.54
N SER A 106 8.84 22.51 8.26
CA SER A 106 10.23 22.19 7.83
C SER A 106 11.22 23.36 7.96
N ASP A 107 11.56 23.73 9.20
CA ASP A 107 12.85 24.37 9.53
C ASP A 107 13.94 23.32 9.88
N GLY A 108 13.55 22.03 9.94
CA GLY A 108 14.42 20.89 10.24
C GLY A 108 14.96 20.18 8.99
N ASP A 109 16.05 19.42 9.17
CA ASP A 109 16.67 18.60 8.12
C ASP A 109 15.72 17.47 7.66
N MET A 110 15.05 17.69 6.53
CA MET A 110 14.09 16.75 5.92
C MET A 110 14.72 15.38 5.64
N ALA A 111 16.03 15.31 5.38
CA ALA A 111 16.72 14.05 5.17
C ALA A 111 16.80 13.21 6.46
N LEU A 112 16.89 13.87 7.62
CA LEU A 112 16.90 13.20 8.92
C LEU A 112 15.51 12.66 9.28
N GLN A 113 14.46 13.45 9.03
CA GLN A 113 13.06 13.00 9.23
C GLN A 113 12.72 11.80 8.34
N LEU A 114 13.18 11.80 7.09
CA LEU A 114 13.00 10.67 6.18
C LEU A 114 13.72 9.41 6.67
N ALA A 115 14.94 9.56 7.21
CA ALA A 115 15.70 8.44 7.77
C ALA A 115 15.01 7.83 9.01
N GLU A 116 14.44 8.67 9.88
CA GLU A 116 13.65 8.23 11.03
C GLU A 116 12.40 7.46 10.59
N LEU A 117 11.67 7.97 9.60
CA LEU A 117 10.51 7.29 9.05
C LEU A 117 10.89 5.93 8.44
N PHE A 118 11.97 5.87 7.66
CA PHE A 118 12.43 4.61 7.08
C PHE A 118 12.83 3.59 8.14
N LYS A 119 13.41 4.04 9.25
CA LYS A 119 13.73 3.17 10.38
C LYS A 119 12.48 2.65 11.10
N GLU A 120 11.47 3.49 11.29
CA GLU A 120 10.18 3.10 11.86
C GLU A 120 9.47 2.08 10.95
N VAL A 121 9.40 2.37 9.64
CA VAL A 121 8.84 1.47 8.63
C VAL A 121 9.55 0.12 8.67
N LEU A 122 10.88 0.11 8.68
CA LEU A 122 11.65 -1.13 8.74
C LEU A 122 11.38 -1.93 10.02
N SER A 123 11.31 -1.27 11.18
CA SER A 123 10.97 -1.95 12.44
C SER A 123 9.58 -2.57 12.41
N THR A 124 8.60 -1.86 11.82
CA THR A 124 7.23 -2.34 11.76
C THR A 124 7.09 -3.48 10.74
N VAL A 125 7.71 -3.36 9.56
CA VAL A 125 7.70 -4.43 8.55
C VAL A 125 8.32 -5.71 9.11
N LYS A 126 9.40 -5.62 9.89
CA LYS A 126 10.02 -6.78 10.53
C LYS A 126 9.05 -7.55 11.42
N ASP A 127 8.31 -6.85 12.27
CA ASP A 127 7.34 -7.47 13.18
C ASP A 127 6.13 -8.03 12.40
N GLU A 128 5.70 -7.32 11.36
CA GLU A 128 4.57 -7.73 10.52
C GLU A 128 4.91 -8.92 9.61
N VAL A 129 6.15 -9.07 9.12
CA VAL A 129 6.57 -10.24 8.30
C VAL A 129 6.41 -11.53 9.10
N VAL A 130 6.89 -11.57 10.35
CA VAL A 130 6.75 -12.73 11.24
C VAL A 130 5.27 -13.07 11.46
N MET A 131 4.46 -12.03 11.63
CA MET A 131 3.02 -12.15 11.77
C MET A 131 2.36 -12.74 10.52
N LEU A 132 2.66 -12.21 9.34
CA LEU A 132 2.10 -12.65 8.07
C LEU A 132 2.47 -14.10 7.76
N GLU A 133 3.72 -14.50 7.99
CA GLU A 133 4.18 -15.89 7.81
C GLU A 133 3.48 -16.86 8.77
N SER A 134 3.12 -16.40 9.98
CA SER A 134 2.45 -17.25 10.97
C SER A 134 0.94 -17.41 10.70
N VAL A 135 0.29 -16.35 10.19
CA VAL A 135 -1.16 -16.28 10.00
C VAL A 135 -1.58 -16.82 8.63
N PHE A 136 -0.82 -16.55 7.57
CA PHE A 136 -1.22 -16.89 6.21
C PHE A 136 -0.55 -18.17 5.71
N PRO A 137 -1.30 -19.09 5.06
CA PRO A 137 -0.73 -20.26 4.41
C PRO A 137 0.30 -19.89 3.34
N SER A 138 0.02 -18.86 2.53
CA SER A 138 0.95 -18.28 1.56
C SER A 138 1.66 -17.05 2.12
N GLY A 139 2.60 -17.26 3.05
CA GLY A 139 3.37 -16.19 3.69
C GLY A 139 4.11 -15.29 2.70
N LEU A 140 4.76 -15.87 1.69
CA LEU A 140 5.50 -15.12 0.66
C LEU A 140 4.61 -14.09 -0.06
N LEU A 141 3.43 -14.52 -0.54
CA LEU A 141 2.50 -13.62 -1.23
C LEU A 141 2.05 -12.47 -0.34
N ALA A 142 1.83 -12.75 0.96
CA ALA A 142 1.45 -11.73 1.92
C ALA A 142 2.57 -10.71 2.15
N VAL A 143 3.82 -11.18 2.27
CA VAL A 143 5.02 -10.35 2.43
C VAL A 143 5.29 -9.50 1.18
N GLU A 144 5.19 -10.09 -0.02
CA GLU A 144 5.31 -9.35 -1.29
C GLU A 144 4.27 -8.23 -1.39
N THR A 145 3.01 -8.53 -1.05
CA THR A 145 1.92 -7.54 -1.08
C THR A 145 2.15 -6.43 -0.06
N LEU A 146 2.65 -6.76 1.14
CA LEU A 146 3.01 -5.79 2.17
C LEU A 146 4.08 -4.84 1.65
N ILE A 147 5.19 -5.37 1.14
CA ILE A 147 6.34 -4.57 0.72
C ILE A 147 5.98 -3.70 -0.47
N GLN A 148 5.26 -4.24 -1.45
CA GLN A 148 4.77 -3.46 -2.58
C GLN A 148 3.99 -2.23 -2.09
N ARG A 149 3.05 -2.42 -1.16
CA ARG A 149 2.29 -1.28 -0.61
C ARG A 149 3.12 -0.33 0.23
N VAL A 150 4.08 -0.83 1.01
CA VAL A 150 4.99 0.03 1.78
C VAL A 150 5.80 0.93 0.85
N ILE A 151 6.38 0.35 -0.22
CA ILE A 151 7.16 1.11 -1.20
C ILE A 151 6.28 2.12 -1.93
N GLU A 152 5.12 1.71 -2.44
CA GLU A 152 4.24 2.59 -3.21
C GLU A 152 3.58 3.67 -2.34
N GLN A 153 2.99 3.30 -1.20
CA GLN A 153 2.13 4.21 -0.44
C GLN A 153 2.87 4.97 0.66
N ARG A 154 3.91 4.39 1.27
CA ARG A 154 4.65 5.05 2.35
C ARG A 154 5.90 5.72 1.81
N VAL A 155 6.77 4.96 1.14
CA VAL A 155 8.02 5.50 0.61
C VAL A 155 7.76 6.45 -0.56
N GLY A 156 6.84 6.09 -1.47
CA GLY A 156 6.43 6.95 -2.59
C GLY A 156 5.89 8.30 -2.11
N LEU A 157 4.91 8.29 -1.19
CA LEU A 157 4.34 9.53 -0.66
C LEU A 157 5.36 10.37 0.13
N ALA A 158 6.24 9.73 0.92
CA ALA A 158 7.34 10.41 1.61
C ALA A 158 8.27 11.16 0.63
N LEU A 159 8.63 10.48 -0.46
CA LEU A 159 9.48 11.03 -1.51
C LEU A 159 8.81 12.21 -2.20
N GLU A 160 7.55 12.04 -2.63
CA GLU A 160 6.77 13.09 -3.29
C GLU A 160 6.68 14.34 -2.44
N LEU A 161 6.37 14.21 -1.14
CA LEU A 161 6.27 15.34 -0.22
C LEU A 161 7.62 16.01 0.02
N THR A 162 8.71 15.23 0.13
CA THR A 162 10.06 15.78 0.31
C THR A 162 10.50 16.59 -0.91
N LEU A 163 10.29 16.05 -2.12
CA LEU A 163 10.64 16.71 -3.37
C LEU A 163 9.77 17.95 -3.62
N GLU A 164 8.47 17.88 -3.31
CA GLU A 164 7.57 19.01 -3.48
C GLU A 164 7.82 20.13 -2.46
N SER A 165 8.19 19.77 -1.22
CA SER A 165 8.62 20.75 -0.21
C SER A 165 9.88 21.48 -0.65
N THR A 166 10.85 20.77 -1.21
CA THR A 166 12.08 21.36 -1.77
C THR A 166 11.75 22.37 -2.87
N LYS A 167 10.82 22.06 -3.78
CA LYS A 167 10.42 23.01 -4.84
C LYS A 167 9.72 24.27 -4.32
N LYS A 168 9.04 24.19 -3.18
CA LYS A 168 8.30 25.31 -2.57
C LYS A 168 9.20 26.27 -1.79
N GLN A 169 10.42 25.85 -1.44
CA GLN A 169 11.37 26.72 -0.75
C GLN A 169 11.73 27.93 -1.62
N THR A 170 11.96 29.07 -0.96
CA THR A 170 12.46 30.28 -1.60
C THR A 170 13.97 30.22 -1.74
N TYR A 171 14.46 30.49 -2.95
CA TYR A 171 15.89 30.45 -3.26
C TYR A 171 16.36 31.80 -3.82
N ASP A 172 17.60 32.16 -3.50
CA ASP A 172 18.23 33.40 -3.99
C ASP A 172 18.52 33.37 -5.49
N SER A 173 18.73 32.17 -6.05
CA SER A 173 18.98 31.98 -7.48
C SER A 173 18.40 30.67 -7.99
N GLU A 174 18.15 30.60 -9.29
CA GLU A 174 17.73 29.36 -9.95
C GLU A 174 18.79 28.25 -9.82
N ALA A 175 20.08 28.62 -9.82
CA ALA A 175 21.18 27.70 -9.59
C ALA A 175 21.13 27.08 -8.18
N ALA A 176 20.90 27.90 -7.15
CA ALA A 176 20.77 27.41 -5.77
C ALA A 176 19.57 26.45 -5.62
N ARG A 177 18.43 26.77 -6.25
CA ARG A 177 17.26 25.88 -6.30
C ARG A 177 17.56 24.54 -6.95
N LEU A 178 18.18 24.55 -8.13
CA LEU A 178 18.51 23.33 -8.88
C LEU A 178 19.53 22.48 -8.10
N GLN A 179 20.53 23.11 -7.50
CA GLN A 179 21.54 22.44 -6.70
C GLN A 179 20.93 21.76 -5.47
N ASP A 180 20.04 22.44 -4.75
CA ASP A 180 19.39 21.87 -3.57
C ASP A 180 18.44 20.73 -3.94
N TYR A 181 17.64 20.90 -5.00
CA TYR A 181 16.79 19.83 -5.53
C TYR A 181 17.57 18.57 -5.92
N LEU A 182 18.68 18.70 -6.65
CA LEU A 182 19.50 17.56 -7.08
C LEU A 182 20.21 16.89 -5.89
N LYS A 183 20.62 17.68 -4.90
CA LYS A 183 21.20 17.17 -3.65
C LYS A 183 20.16 16.35 -2.86
N VAL A 184 18.95 16.88 -2.66
CA VAL A 184 17.86 16.17 -1.99
C VAL A 184 17.48 14.92 -2.77
N LEU A 185 17.39 14.99 -4.10
CA LEU A 185 17.09 13.83 -4.95
C LEU A 185 18.13 12.71 -4.80
N THR A 186 19.42 13.07 -4.77
CA THR A 186 20.50 12.08 -4.60
C THR A 186 20.48 11.47 -3.19
N GLN A 187 20.25 12.28 -2.17
CA GLN A 187 20.16 11.84 -0.79
C GLN A 187 18.96 10.90 -0.58
N THR A 188 17.77 11.30 -1.04
CA THR A 188 16.56 10.48 -0.96
C THR A 188 16.73 9.16 -1.70
N TYR A 189 17.29 9.17 -2.91
CA TYR A 189 17.60 7.96 -3.67
C TYR A 189 18.51 7.01 -2.90
N GLN A 190 19.63 7.50 -2.37
CA GLN A 190 20.56 6.68 -1.60
C GLN A 190 19.87 6.05 -0.37
N ARG A 191 19.11 6.84 0.38
CA ARG A 191 18.38 6.36 1.57
C ARG A 191 17.31 5.34 1.23
N THR A 192 16.57 5.53 0.13
CA THR A 192 15.57 4.57 -0.33
C THR A 192 16.21 3.25 -0.76
N MET A 193 17.37 3.29 -1.42
CA MET A 193 18.10 2.07 -1.79
C MET A 193 18.68 1.34 -0.57
N GLU A 194 19.20 2.07 0.43
CA GLU A 194 19.64 1.50 1.72
C GLU A 194 18.47 0.80 2.44
N LEU A 195 17.28 1.42 2.43
CA LEU A 195 16.05 0.82 2.97
C LEU A 195 15.67 -0.44 2.18
N ALA A 196 15.63 -0.37 0.85
CA ALA A 196 15.25 -1.50 0.00
C ALA A 196 16.16 -2.72 0.22
N ALA A 197 17.47 -2.52 0.28
CA ALA A 197 18.43 -3.58 0.59
C ALA A 197 18.20 -4.16 1.99
N SER A 198 17.86 -3.31 2.96
CA SER A 198 17.56 -3.75 4.33
C SER A 198 16.25 -4.53 4.43
N LEU A 199 15.26 -4.22 3.58
CA LEU A 199 13.99 -4.95 3.48
C LEU A 199 14.19 -6.29 2.76
N GLU A 200 14.95 -6.36 1.67
CA GLU A 200 15.29 -7.62 0.98
C GLU A 200 15.98 -8.60 1.94
N ALA A 201 16.92 -8.11 2.74
CA ALA A 201 17.60 -8.94 3.74
C ALA A 201 16.65 -9.52 4.80
N GLN A 202 15.49 -8.91 5.03
CA GLN A 202 14.50 -9.35 6.02
C GLN A 202 13.39 -10.22 5.43
N CYS A 203 13.07 -10.03 4.15
CA CYS A 203 11.90 -10.63 3.51
C CYS A 203 12.27 -11.80 2.57
N GLY A 204 13.56 -12.05 2.36
CA GLY A 204 14.08 -13.12 1.51
C GLY A 204 14.40 -12.66 0.08
N GLU A 205 15.29 -13.39 -0.59
CA GLU A 205 15.80 -13.05 -1.94
C GLU A 205 14.72 -13.06 -3.05
N GLU A 206 13.57 -13.67 -2.80
CA GLU A 206 12.49 -13.77 -3.79
C GLU A 206 11.76 -12.44 -3.99
N VAL A 207 11.74 -11.57 -2.97
CA VAL A 207 11.09 -10.26 -3.07
C VAL A 207 12.02 -9.21 -3.67
N LYS A 208 11.69 -8.72 -4.86
CA LYS A 208 12.49 -7.73 -5.60
C LYS A 208 12.20 -6.28 -5.17
N VAL A 209 12.53 -5.94 -3.92
CA VAL A 209 12.25 -4.61 -3.34
C VAL A 209 13.07 -3.51 -4.02
N CYS A 210 14.33 -3.77 -4.37
CA CYS A 210 15.20 -2.81 -5.05
C CYS A 210 14.63 -2.38 -6.41
N ALA A 211 14.02 -3.31 -7.15
CA ALA A 211 13.38 -2.99 -8.42
C ALA A 211 12.12 -2.11 -8.24
N GLN A 212 11.32 -2.40 -7.21
CA GLN A 212 10.15 -1.58 -6.86
C GLN A 212 10.58 -0.16 -6.43
N ALA A 213 11.61 -0.06 -5.59
CA ALA A 213 12.18 1.21 -5.16
C ALA A 213 12.74 2.02 -6.35
N GLN A 214 13.46 1.39 -7.27
CA GLN A 214 14.00 2.06 -8.46
C GLN A 214 12.90 2.57 -9.39
N ALA A 215 11.77 1.86 -9.49
CA ALA A 215 10.65 2.27 -10.32
C ALA A 215 10.07 3.64 -9.90
N LEU A 216 10.07 3.95 -8.58
CA LEU A 216 9.63 5.25 -8.05
C LEU A 216 10.45 6.43 -8.61
N TYR A 217 11.73 6.21 -8.88
CA TYR A 217 12.62 7.26 -9.38
C TYR A 217 12.69 7.34 -10.90
N SER A 218 12.00 6.44 -11.62
CA SER A 218 12.13 6.33 -13.08
C SER A 218 11.75 7.60 -13.84
N GLU A 219 10.84 8.41 -13.31
CA GLU A 219 10.48 9.71 -13.88
C GLU A 219 11.55 10.76 -13.58
N HIS A 220 11.96 10.90 -12.32
CA HIS A 220 12.97 11.86 -11.89
C HIS A 220 14.35 11.61 -12.51
N LEU A 221 14.73 10.35 -12.73
CA LEU A 221 15.99 9.96 -13.36
C LEU A 221 16.03 10.30 -14.86
N LYS A 222 14.89 10.34 -15.55
CA LYS A 222 14.84 10.73 -16.97
C LYS A 222 15.16 12.20 -17.16
N ASP A 223 14.72 13.05 -16.23
CA ASP A 223 14.92 14.50 -16.32
C ASP A 223 16.24 14.97 -15.68
N TYR A 224 16.88 14.11 -14.86
CA TYR A 224 18.15 14.40 -14.20
C TYR A 224 19.24 14.98 -15.14
N PRO A 225 19.56 14.41 -16.31
CA PRO A 225 20.63 14.93 -17.16
C PRO A 225 20.37 16.36 -17.66
N LYS A 226 19.08 16.71 -17.87
CA LYS A 226 18.70 18.05 -18.32
C LYS A 226 18.87 19.07 -17.19
N LEU A 227 18.43 18.71 -15.99
CA LEU A 227 18.53 19.55 -14.80
C LEU A 227 19.98 19.82 -14.42
N GLU A 228 20.82 18.78 -14.44
CA GLU A 228 22.27 18.87 -14.18
C GLU A 228 22.95 19.80 -15.21
N MET A 229 22.63 19.64 -16.50
CA MET A 229 23.19 20.50 -17.55
C MET A 229 22.77 21.97 -17.39
N GLN A 230 21.52 22.23 -16.99
CA GLN A 230 21.06 23.59 -16.70
C GLN A 230 21.80 24.20 -15.51
N LEU A 231 22.00 23.43 -14.43
CA LEU A 231 22.79 23.87 -13.28
C LEU A 231 24.22 24.24 -13.69
N LEU A 232 24.89 23.36 -14.44
CA LEU A 232 26.27 23.59 -14.90
C LEU A 232 26.37 24.83 -15.80
N GLN A 233 25.39 25.08 -16.67
CA GLN A 233 25.36 26.28 -17.50
C GLN A 233 25.22 27.56 -16.65
N GLN A 234 24.36 27.54 -15.63
CA GLN A 234 24.16 28.69 -14.73
C GLN A 234 25.40 28.96 -13.87
N LEU A 235 26.06 27.91 -13.37
CA LEU A 235 27.31 28.05 -12.61
C LEU A 235 28.45 28.57 -13.50
N TYR A 236 28.53 28.10 -14.75
CA TYR A 236 29.52 28.57 -15.71
C TYR A 236 29.33 30.05 -16.06
N THR A 237 28.09 30.50 -16.29
CA THR A 237 27.82 31.92 -16.58
C THR A 237 28.11 32.80 -15.38
N GLN A 238 27.76 32.38 -14.17
CA GLN A 238 28.11 33.09 -12.93
C GLN A 238 29.63 33.25 -12.79
N HIS A 239 30.38 32.15 -12.86
CA HIS A 239 31.84 32.21 -12.76
C HIS A 239 32.50 33.02 -13.89
N ARG A 240 31.94 32.99 -15.09
CA ARG A 240 32.44 33.81 -16.21
C ARG A 240 32.20 35.30 -15.99
N ILE A 241 31.08 35.68 -15.37
CA ILE A 241 30.76 37.07 -15.01
C ILE A 241 31.69 37.55 -13.88
N GLU A 242 31.93 36.72 -12.86
CA GLU A 242 32.87 37.01 -11.77
C GLU A 242 34.32 37.15 -12.26
N ALA A 243 34.71 36.39 -13.28
CA ALA A 243 36.05 36.41 -13.86
C ALA A 243 36.31 37.56 -14.86
N GLN A 244 35.31 38.39 -15.19
CA GLN A 244 35.51 39.62 -15.95
C GLN A 244 35.75 40.79 -14.98
N PRO A 245 37.01 41.23 -14.74
CA PRO A 245 37.26 42.38 -13.90
C PRO A 245 36.69 43.64 -14.58
N LEU A 246 36.03 44.48 -13.76
CA LEU A 246 35.52 45.80 -14.12
C LEU A 246 36.62 46.60 -14.87
N SER A 247 36.41 46.82 -16.16
CA SER A 247 37.20 47.74 -17.00
C SER A 247 36.79 49.19 -16.74
#